data_AF-A0A512J9J3-F1
#
_entry.id   AF-A0A512J9J3-F1
#
_cell.length_a   1.000
_cell.length_b   1.000
_cell.length_c   1.000
_cell.angle_alpha   90.00
_cell.angle_beta   90.00
_cell.angle_gamma   90.00
#
_symmetry.space_group_name_H-M   'P 1'
#
loop_
_entity.id
_entity.type
_entity.pdbx_description
1 polymer ?
#
loop_
_entity_poly.entity_id
_entity_poly.type
_entity_poly.pdbx_seq_one_letter_code
_entity_poly.pdbx_strand_id
1 'polypeptide(L)'
;MTLAPVRTVSDWRASGYRGLRILRCPQCGSGTHQTWEELDAEPNEDVVEVARRVRCHGCEQPPAGLAVATYRDVTDISREERTIGSISSA
;
A
#
# COMPACT_ATOMS: atom_id res chain seq x y z
N MET A 1 -23.97 1.95 -5.08
CA MET A 1 -22.67 2.63 -5.02
C MET A 1 -21.72 1.86 -5.92
N THR A 2 -21.43 2.40 -7.10
CA THR A 2 -20.46 1.79 -8.03
C THR A 2 -19.07 2.14 -7.49
N LEU A 3 -18.36 1.16 -6.95
CA LEU A 3 -16.96 1.33 -6.57
C LEU A 3 -16.19 1.60 -7.87
N ALA A 4 -15.78 2.85 -8.09
CA ALA A 4 -14.85 3.17 -9.17
C ALA A 4 -13.61 2.28 -8.98
N PRO A 5 -13.09 1.64 -10.04
CA PRO A 5 -11.90 0.83 -9.90
C PRO A 5 -10.77 1.74 -9.42
N VAL A 6 -10.25 1.45 -8.22
CA VAL A 6 -9.12 2.15 -7.59
C VAL A 6 -7.91 1.96 -8.51
N ARG A 7 -7.65 2.96 -9.35
CA ARG A 7 -6.65 2.86 -10.44
C ARG A 7 -5.49 3.80 -10.24
N THR A 8 -5.75 4.96 -9.64
CA THR A 8 -4.73 6.01 -9.54
C THR A 8 -4.00 5.99 -8.21
N VAL A 9 -2.80 6.55 -8.17
CA VAL A 9 -2.06 6.77 -6.91
C VAL A 9 -2.91 7.50 -5.87
N SER A 10 -3.74 8.48 -6.28
CA SER A 10 -4.64 9.20 -5.38
C SER A 10 -5.67 8.29 -4.71
N ASP A 11 -6.28 7.38 -5.47
CA ASP A 11 -7.29 6.44 -4.94
C ASP A 11 -6.65 5.49 -3.92
N TRP A 12 -5.42 5.04 -4.21
CA TRP A 12 -4.67 4.18 -3.31
C TRP A 12 -4.22 4.92 -2.05
N ARG A 13 -3.74 6.16 -2.19
CA ARG A 13 -3.40 7.03 -1.05
C ARG A 13 -4.61 7.29 -0.16
N ALA A 14 -5.76 7.60 -0.74
CA ALA A 14 -7.03 7.79 -0.03
C ALA A 14 -7.49 6.50 0.69
N SER A 15 -7.16 5.34 0.12
CA SER A 15 -7.41 4.03 0.71
C SER A 15 -6.40 3.60 1.79
N GLY A 16 -5.46 4.49 2.16
CA GLY A 16 -4.46 4.27 3.20
C GLY A 16 -3.16 3.62 2.73
N TYR A 17 -2.96 3.42 1.43
CA TYR A 17 -1.73 2.84 0.88
C TYR A 17 -0.67 3.92 0.65
N ARG A 18 0.57 3.65 1.10
CA ARG A 18 1.70 4.62 1.04
C ARG A 18 2.73 4.30 -0.04
N GLY A 19 2.60 3.16 -0.70
CA GLY A 19 3.52 2.75 -1.74
C GLY A 19 3.32 1.30 -2.13
N LEU A 20 4.38 0.74 -2.71
CA LEU A 20 4.43 -0.57 -3.32
C LEU A 20 5.42 -1.46 -2.56
N ARG A 21 5.04 -2.70 -2.27
CA ARG A 21 5.92 -3.69 -1.64
C ARG A 21 6.02 -4.96 -2.48
N ILE A 22 7.25 -5.40 -2.69
CA ILE A 22 7.59 -6.69 -3.29
C ILE A 22 8.03 -7.60 -2.13
N LEU A 23 7.23 -8.63 -1.86
CA LEU A 23 7.50 -9.54 -0.75
C LEU A 23 8.77 -10.36 -0.96
N ARG A 24 9.04 -10.75 -2.22
CA ARG A 24 10.21 -11.55 -2.58
C ARG A 24 10.63 -11.27 -4.02
N CYS A 25 11.81 -10.71 -4.22
CA CYS A 25 12.39 -10.55 -5.54
C CYS A 25 12.71 -11.93 -6.13
N PRO A 26 12.27 -12.25 -7.36
CA PRO A 26 12.55 -13.54 -7.97
C PRO A 26 14.02 -13.74 -8.33
N GLN A 27 14.80 -12.66 -8.44
CA GLN A 27 16.22 -12.71 -8.79
C GLN A 27 17.11 -12.98 -7.58
N CYS A 28 16.93 -12.24 -6.48
CA CYS A 28 17.81 -12.32 -5.30
C CYS A 28 17.12 -12.80 -4.02
N GLY A 29 15.81 -13.04 -4.06
CA GLY A 29 15.02 -13.47 -2.90
C GLY A 29 14.74 -12.38 -1.86
N SER A 30 15.29 -11.17 -2.01
CA SER A 30 15.11 -10.07 -1.05
C SER A 30 13.72 -9.44 -1.16
N GLY A 31 13.15 -9.02 -0.03
CA GLY A 31 11.98 -8.15 -0.01
C GLY A 31 12.38 -6.69 -0.27
N THR A 32 11.51 -5.91 -0.91
CA THR A 32 11.72 -4.47 -1.09
C THR A 32 10.39 -3.73 -0.96
N HIS A 33 10.42 -2.48 -0.53
CA HIS A 33 9.29 -1.57 -0.59
C HIS A 33 9.77 -0.22 -1.08
N GLN A 34 8.91 0.51 -1.80
CA GLN A 34 9.14 1.88 -2.21
C GLN A 34 7.86 2.69 -2.01
N THR A 35 7.99 3.90 -1.46
CA THR A 35 6.85 4.82 -1.31
C THR A 35 6.46 5.41 -2.67
N TRP A 36 5.29 6.06 -2.72
CA TRP A 36 4.88 6.80 -3.92
C TRP A 36 5.88 7.91 -4.28
N GLU A 37 6.48 8.55 -3.28
CA GLU A 37 7.47 9.62 -3.46
C GLU A 37 8.80 9.08 -3.99
N GLU A 38 9.26 7.92 -3.48
CA GLU A 38 10.47 7.25 -3.98
C GLU A 38 10.32 6.80 -5.45
N LEU A 39 9.08 6.55 -5.89
CA LEU A 39 8.73 6.17 -7.25
C LEU A 39 8.41 7.37 -8.16
N ASP A 40 8.54 8.59 -7.65
CA ASP A 40 8.17 9.83 -8.35
C ASP A 40 6.76 9.74 -8.94
N ALA A 41 5.81 9.23 -8.14
CA ALA A 41 4.47 8.89 -8.57
C ALA A 41 3.51 10.07 -8.37
N GLU A 42 2.95 10.57 -9.47
CA GLU A 42 1.97 11.65 -9.46
C GLU A 42 0.57 11.13 -9.08
N PRO A 43 -0.28 11.94 -8.42
CA PRO A 43 -1.56 11.47 -7.89
C PRO A 43 -2.52 10.86 -8.93
N ASN A 44 -2.46 11.33 -10.16
CA ASN A 44 -3.30 10.90 -11.27
C ASN A 44 -2.72 9.73 -12.08
N GLU A 45 -1.52 9.26 -11.76
CA GLU A 45 -0.91 8.14 -12.48
C GLU A 45 -1.57 6.81 -12.15
N ASP A 46 -1.61 5.93 -13.14
CA ASP A 46 -2.05 4.55 -12.96
C ASP A 46 -1.01 3.78 -12.14
N VAL A 47 -1.46 3.13 -11.07
CA VAL A 47 -0.59 2.34 -10.18
C VAL A 47 0.12 1.21 -10.92
N VAL A 48 -0.48 0.64 -11.97
CA VAL A 48 0.16 -0.39 -12.80
C VAL A 48 1.35 0.17 -13.56
N GLU A 49 1.26 1.41 -14.05
CA GLU A 49 2.38 2.07 -14.74
C GLU A 49 3.47 2.45 -13.73
N VAL A 50 3.11 2.97 -12.56
CA VAL A 50 4.04 3.24 -11.46
C VAL A 50 4.76 1.96 -11.00
N ALA A 51 4.05 0.83 -10.93
CA ALA A 51 4.64 -0.46 -10.54
C ALA A 51 5.78 -0.92 -11.47
N ARG A 52 5.80 -0.47 -12.73
CA ARG A 52 6.90 -0.78 -13.67
C ARG A 52 8.20 -0.05 -13.33
N ARG A 53 8.14 1.03 -12.54
CA ARG A 53 9.31 1.78 -12.08
C ARG A 53 10.03 1.09 -10.92
N VAL A 54 9.34 0.22 -10.19
CA VAL A 54 9.88 -0.42 -9.00
C VAL A 54 11.11 -1.27 -9.36
N ARG A 55 12.15 -1.15 -8.53
CA ARG A 55 13.38 -1.94 -8.60
C ARG A 55 13.64 -2.59 -7.25
N CYS A 56 14.20 -3.80 -7.26
CA CYS A 56 14.62 -4.44 -6.02
C CYS A 56 15.83 -3.71 -5.42
N HIS A 57 15.78 -3.29 -4.15
CA HIS A 57 16.95 -2.66 -3.51
C HIS A 57 18.16 -3.60 -3.38
N GLY A 58 17.94 -4.93 -3.41
CA GLY A 58 19.02 -5.91 -3.27
C GLY A 58 19.80 -6.20 -4.55
N CYS A 59 19.16 -6.10 -5.72
CA CYS A 59 19.80 -6.48 -6.99
C CYS A 59 19.45 -5.55 -8.17
N GLU A 60 18.70 -4.48 -7.91
CA GLU A 60 18.28 -3.44 -8.86
C GLU A 60 17.50 -3.95 -10.08
N GLN A 61 17.11 -5.24 -10.07
CA GLN A 61 16.32 -5.82 -11.14
C GLN A 61 14.84 -5.47 -10.98
N PRO A 62 14.09 -5.34 -12.10
CA PRO A 62 12.64 -5.25 -12.04
C PRO A 62 12.07 -6.56 -11.45
N PRO A 63 11.11 -6.48 -10.52
CA PRO A 63 10.41 -7.67 -10.06
C PRO A 63 9.69 -8.35 -11.24
N ALA A 64 9.96 -9.63 -11.49
CA ALA A 64 9.18 -10.37 -12.47
C ALA A 64 7.78 -10.63 -11.88
N GLY A 65 6.76 -10.03 -12.49
CA GLY A 65 5.35 -10.19 -12.10
C GLY A 65 4.82 -9.08 -11.19
N LEU A 66 3.62 -8.59 -11.52
CA LEU A 66 2.82 -7.56 -10.83
C LEU A 66 2.34 -7.97 -9.43
N ALA A 67 3.06 -8.82 -8.70
CA ALA A 67 2.71 -9.17 -7.33
C ALA A 67 3.22 -8.08 -6.37
N VAL A 68 2.72 -6.87 -6.58
CA VAL A 68 2.97 -5.76 -5.68
C VAL A 68 1.92 -5.81 -4.58
N ALA A 69 2.31 -6.33 -3.42
CA ALA A 69 1.48 -6.22 -2.23
C ALA A 69 1.56 -4.76 -1.78
N THR A 70 0.44 -4.09 -1.60
CA THR A 70 0.46 -2.77 -0.95
C THR A 70 0.29 -2.96 0.53
N TYR A 71 1.02 -2.14 1.30
CA TYR A 71 0.91 -2.15 2.74
C TYR A 71 0.09 -0.93 3.17
N ARG A 72 -0.90 -1.17 4.02
CA ARG A 72 -1.56 -0.12 4.80
C ARG A 72 -0.73 0.12 6.04
N ASP A 73 -0.48 1.37 6.35
CA ASP A 73 0.05 1.73 7.65
C ASP A 73 -1.07 1.55 8.68
N VAL A 74 -0.90 0.60 9.60
CA VAL A 74 -1.90 0.33 10.66
C VAL A 74 -1.60 1.25 11.84
N THR A 75 -1.58 2.56 11.59
CA THR A 75 -1.41 3.58 12.63
C THR A 75 -2.70 4.33 12.95
N ASP A 76 -3.82 4.00 12.29
CA ASP A 76 -5.16 4.56 12.54
C ASP A 76 -6.13 3.49 13.09
N ILE A 77 -5.78 2.88 14.22
CA ILE A 77 -6.75 2.20 15.08
C ILE A 77 -6.66 2.85 16.46
N SER A 78 -7.14 4.08 16.56
CA SER A 78 -7.33 4.73 17.86
C SER A 78 -8.53 5.65 17.77
N ARG A 79 -9.68 5.09 18.20
CA ARG A 79 -10.76 5.73 18.97
C ARG A 79 -12.15 5.26 18.50
N GLU A 80 -12.44 4.00 18.77
CA GLU A 80 -13.81 3.61 19.09
C GLU A 80 -13.86 3.48 20.62
N GLU A 81 -14.01 4.63 21.30
CA GLU A 81 -14.32 4.65 22.73
C GLU A 81 -15.67 3.95 22.91
N ARG A 82 -15.60 2.74 23.45
CA ARG A 82 -16.73 1.98 23.98
C ARG A 82 -17.55 2.88 24.90
N THR A 83 -18.65 3.41 24.39
CA THR A 83 -19.80 3.72 25.24
C THR A 83 -20.66 2.46 25.28
N ILE A 84 -20.29 1.51 26.13
CA ILE A 84 -21.23 0.49 26.59
C ILE A 84 -21.59 0.88 28.01
N GLY A 85 -22.85 1.27 28.16
CA GLY A 85 -23.40 1.89 29.36
C GLY A 85 -23.27 1.02 30.60
N SER A 86 -23.18 1.75 31.72
CA SER A 86 -23.40 1.26 33.06
C SER A 86 -24.65 0.38 33.12
N ILE A 87 -24.47 -0.88 33.52
CA ILE A 87 -25.53 -1.66 34.14
C ILE A 87 -25.11 -1.94 35.58
N SER A 88 -25.80 -1.26 36.49
CA SER A 88 -25.83 -1.54 37.92
C SER A 88 -26.43 -2.91 38.20
N SER A 89 -25.90 -3.60 39.21
CA SER A 89 -26.48 -4.59 40.16
C SER A 89 -25.33 -5.51 40.61
N ALA A 90 -25.08 -5.81 41.88
CA ALA A 90 -25.93 -5.88 43.06
C ALA A 90 -25.14 -5.47 44.33
#